data_AF-A0A522CE15-F1
#
_entry.id   AF-A0A522CE15-F1
#
_cell.length_a   1.000
_cell.length_b   1.000
_cell.length_c   1.000
_cell.angle_alpha   90.00
_cell.angle_beta   90.00
_cell.angle_gamma   90.00
#
_symmetry.space_group_name_H-M   'P 1'
#
loop_
_entity.id
_entity.type
_entity.pdbx_description
1 polymer ?
#
loop_
_entity_poly.entity_id
_entity_poly.type
_entity_poly.pdbx_seq_one_letter_code
_entity_poly.pdbx_strand_id
1 'polypeptide(L)'
;KNTGLKIKAPVGNNNISGRIFSYGTPDKAGAYFIECNEFFNRDDLYGSPAGDYPDNAARFVFFARGILEACKALEFKPDVIHCNDWQTGLLPMYLKTLYRSDRFFSGTASVITIHNLGYQGLFPPSAMPLTGLDPVWFNPEGIEFYGKINFLKAGLIFADYITTVSNNYAREILTREHGFGLDGLLRKRASALAGIVNGIDYSEWNPDSDRLIQKNYCIENIEGKKNANCSS
;
A
#
# COMPACT_ATOMS: atom_id res chain seq x y z
N LYS A 1 11.54 5.01 -19.15
CA LYS A 1 11.76 4.32 -20.44
C LYS A 1 10.72 3.21 -20.57
N ASN A 2 10.12 3.04 -21.75
CA ASN A 2 9.26 1.89 -22.02
C ASN A 2 10.14 0.62 -22.07
N THR A 3 9.77 -0.44 -21.36
CA THR A 3 10.54 -1.70 -21.38
C THR A 3 10.20 -2.59 -22.57
N GLY A 4 9.09 -2.30 -23.27
CA GLY A 4 8.51 -3.17 -24.30
C GLY A 4 7.68 -4.34 -23.74
N LEU A 5 7.76 -4.58 -22.44
CA LEU A 5 7.04 -5.66 -21.77
C LEU A 5 5.57 -5.29 -21.53
N LYS A 6 4.72 -6.31 -21.61
CA LYS A 6 3.29 -6.21 -21.35
C LYS A 6 2.90 -7.25 -20.31
N ILE A 7 1.91 -6.89 -19.51
CA ILE A 7 1.27 -7.78 -18.54
C ILE A 7 -0.20 -7.93 -18.88
N LYS A 8 -0.77 -9.08 -18.51
CA LYS A 8 -2.21 -9.31 -18.52
C LYS A 8 -2.62 -9.82 -17.14
N ALA A 9 -3.55 -9.12 -16.51
CA ALA A 9 -4.04 -9.47 -15.19
C ALA A 9 -5.57 -9.66 -15.23
N PRO A 10 -6.09 -10.73 -14.60
CA PRO A 10 -7.53 -10.93 -14.51
C PRO A 10 -8.14 -9.94 -13.52
N VAL A 11 -9.28 -9.35 -13.92
CA VAL A 11 -10.14 -8.49 -13.11
C VAL A 11 -11.57 -8.96 -13.36
N GLY A 12 -12.10 -9.78 -12.46
CA GLY A 12 -13.31 -10.54 -12.69
C GLY A 12 -13.15 -11.48 -13.89
N ASN A 13 -14.11 -11.43 -14.82
CA ASN A 13 -14.09 -12.25 -16.02
C ASN A 13 -13.25 -11.65 -17.17
N ASN A 14 -12.68 -10.45 -16.98
CA ASN A 14 -11.91 -9.75 -17.99
C ASN A 14 -10.42 -9.91 -17.75
N ASN A 15 -9.64 -9.95 -18.83
CA ASN A 15 -8.18 -9.86 -18.77
C ASN A 15 -7.76 -8.46 -19.21
N ILE A 16 -7.35 -7.63 -18.24
CA ILE A 16 -6.92 -6.27 -18.49
C ILE A 16 -5.42 -6.29 -18.83
N SER A 17 -5.03 -5.52 -19.85
CA SER A 17 -3.64 -5.42 -20.29
C SER A 17 -2.99 -4.15 -19.75
N GLY A 18 -1.72 -4.27 -19.38
CA GLY A 18 -0.88 -3.14 -19.00
C GLY A 18 0.49 -3.19 -19.65
N ARG A 19 1.21 -2.06 -19.62
CA ARG A 19 2.59 -1.93 -20.08
C ARG A 19 3.51 -1.64 -18.91
N ILE A 20 4.75 -2.09 -19.00
CA ILE A 20 5.77 -1.80 -17.99
C ILE A 20 6.69 -0.69 -18.47
N PHE A 21 6.93 0.29 -17.61
CA PHE A 21 7.95 1.32 -17.80
C PHE A 21 8.98 1.20 -16.67
N SER A 22 10.21 1.66 -16.92
CA SER A 22 11.27 1.72 -15.92
C SER A 22 11.90 3.10 -15.82
N TYR A 23 12.37 3.46 -14.64
CA TYR A 23 13.20 4.64 -14.38
C TYR A 23 14.42 4.21 -13.56
N GLY A 24 15.58 4.82 -13.82
CA GLY A 24 16.83 4.45 -13.15
C GLY A 24 17.37 3.08 -13.56
N THR A 25 18.36 2.60 -12.81
CA THR A 25 18.91 1.23 -12.90
C THR A 25 18.63 0.50 -11.59
N PRO A 26 18.43 -0.83 -11.59
CA PRO A 26 18.21 -1.60 -10.36
C PRO A 26 19.25 -1.29 -9.27
N ASP A 27 20.51 -1.14 -9.68
CA ASP A 27 21.66 -0.89 -8.82
C ASP A 27 21.68 0.52 -8.16
N LYS A 28 20.83 1.44 -8.62
CA LYS A 28 20.76 2.83 -8.14
C LYS A 28 19.33 3.25 -7.79
N ALA A 29 18.55 2.34 -7.19
CA ALA A 29 17.13 2.54 -6.86
C ALA A 29 16.27 2.79 -8.11
N GLY A 30 16.21 1.78 -8.98
CA GLY A 30 15.31 1.78 -10.12
C GLY A 30 13.84 1.63 -9.72
N ALA A 31 12.94 2.26 -10.46
CA ALA A 31 11.50 2.12 -10.31
C ALA A 31 10.88 1.48 -11.55
N TYR A 32 9.89 0.62 -11.34
CA TYR A 32 9.02 0.11 -12.40
C TYR A 32 7.62 0.71 -12.25
N PHE A 33 6.98 1.02 -13.37
CA PHE A 33 5.64 1.56 -13.42
C PHE A 33 4.76 0.64 -14.26
N ILE A 34 3.55 0.39 -13.78
CA ILE A 34 2.51 -0.31 -14.53
C ILE A 34 1.57 0.74 -15.11
N GLU A 35 1.54 0.82 -16.43
CA GLU A 35 0.62 1.70 -17.14
C GLU A 35 -0.58 0.91 -17.64
N CYS A 36 -1.77 1.46 -17.42
CA CYS A 36 -3.04 0.99 -17.95
C CYS A 36 -3.93 2.21 -18.12
N ASN A 37 -4.08 2.70 -19.35
CA ASN A 37 -4.76 3.98 -19.60
C ASN A 37 -6.22 3.97 -19.11
N GLU A 38 -6.91 2.84 -19.22
CA GLU A 38 -8.28 2.67 -18.72
C GLU A 38 -8.42 2.99 -17.23
N PHE A 39 -7.41 2.64 -16.42
CA PHE A 39 -7.45 2.81 -14.97
C PHE A 39 -6.65 4.00 -14.45
N PHE A 40 -5.58 4.41 -15.12
CA PHE A 40 -4.63 5.38 -14.56
C PHE A 40 -4.49 6.68 -15.36
N ASN A 41 -5.04 6.76 -16.58
CA ASN A 41 -5.04 8.01 -17.35
C ASN A 41 -6.22 8.91 -16.91
N ARG A 42 -6.08 9.57 -15.75
CA ARG A 42 -7.09 10.42 -15.11
C ARG A 42 -6.46 11.67 -14.52
N ASP A 43 -7.30 12.66 -14.27
CA ASP A 43 -6.88 13.93 -13.67
C ASP A 43 -6.54 13.78 -12.18
N ASP A 44 -7.28 12.95 -11.44
CA ASP A 44 -7.05 12.68 -10.02
C ASP A 44 -6.66 11.21 -9.75
N LEU A 45 -6.06 10.96 -8.59
CA LEU A 45 -5.53 9.64 -8.22
C LEU A 45 -6.63 8.64 -7.80
N TYR A 46 -7.46 9.01 -6.83
CA TYR A 46 -8.41 8.08 -6.17
C TYR A 46 -9.88 8.50 -6.33
N GLY A 47 -10.15 9.75 -6.63
CA GLY A 47 -11.50 10.30 -6.75
C GLY A 47 -11.44 11.77 -7.13
N SER A 48 -12.58 12.32 -7.50
CA SER A 48 -12.74 13.74 -7.80
C SER A 48 -13.38 14.47 -6.60
N PRO A 49 -13.65 15.79 -6.68
CA PRO A 49 -14.43 16.48 -5.65
C PRO A 49 -15.81 15.86 -5.37
N ALA A 50 -16.33 15.04 -6.29
CA ALA A 50 -17.58 14.30 -6.11
C ALA A 50 -17.43 13.01 -5.28
N GLY A 51 -16.20 12.60 -4.94
CA GLY A 51 -15.89 11.41 -4.16
C GLY A 51 -15.01 10.40 -4.91
N ASP A 52 -14.82 9.24 -4.29
CA ASP A 52 -14.01 8.14 -4.81
C ASP A 52 -14.49 7.65 -6.17
N TYR A 53 -13.56 7.29 -7.04
CA TYR A 53 -13.92 6.68 -8.32
C TYR A 53 -14.62 5.33 -8.09
N PRO A 54 -15.78 5.09 -8.74
CA PRO A 54 -16.60 3.90 -8.50
C PRO A 54 -15.91 2.59 -8.90
N ASP A 55 -14.91 2.66 -9.76
CA ASP A 55 -14.15 1.52 -10.25
C ASP A 55 -12.83 1.28 -9.50
N ASN A 56 -12.57 1.99 -8.39
CA ASN A 56 -11.36 1.82 -7.57
C ASN A 56 -11.09 0.35 -7.20
N ALA A 57 -12.12 -0.44 -6.90
CA ALA A 57 -11.95 -1.87 -6.64
C ALA A 57 -11.28 -2.58 -7.83
N ALA A 58 -11.76 -2.35 -9.06
CA ALA A 58 -11.19 -2.93 -10.27
C ALA A 58 -9.75 -2.43 -10.52
N ARG A 59 -9.52 -1.12 -10.34
CA ARG A 59 -8.20 -0.48 -10.54
C ARG A 59 -7.13 -1.11 -9.66
N PHE A 60 -7.41 -1.28 -8.37
CA PHE A 60 -6.42 -1.79 -7.42
C PHE A 60 -6.35 -3.32 -7.36
N VAL A 61 -7.40 -4.03 -7.77
CA VAL A 61 -7.29 -5.45 -8.14
C VAL A 61 -6.32 -5.63 -9.31
N PHE A 62 -6.49 -4.86 -10.39
CA PHE A 62 -5.59 -4.90 -11.53
C PHE A 62 -4.16 -4.56 -11.13
N PHE A 63 -3.97 -3.51 -10.33
CA PHE A 63 -2.65 -3.11 -9.88
C PHE A 63 -1.95 -4.22 -9.09
N ALA A 64 -2.61 -4.79 -8.09
CA ALA A 64 -2.05 -5.86 -7.26
C ALA A 64 -1.74 -7.13 -8.08
N ARG A 65 -2.67 -7.59 -8.92
CA ARG A 65 -2.43 -8.73 -9.83
C ARG A 65 -1.31 -8.40 -10.83
N GLY A 66 -1.33 -7.19 -11.37
CA GLY A 66 -0.39 -6.70 -12.35
C GLY A 66 1.04 -6.63 -11.83
N ILE A 67 1.25 -6.29 -10.55
CA ILE A 67 2.58 -6.34 -9.92
C ILE A 67 3.16 -7.76 -9.93
N LEU A 68 2.35 -8.77 -9.61
CA LEU A 68 2.81 -10.17 -9.61
C LEU A 68 3.13 -10.65 -11.03
N GLU A 69 2.29 -10.29 -12.00
CA GLU A 69 2.57 -10.60 -13.41
C GLU A 69 3.78 -9.81 -13.96
N ALA A 70 4.00 -8.59 -13.48
CA ALA A 70 5.17 -7.78 -13.84
C ALA A 70 6.46 -8.39 -13.29
N CYS A 71 6.46 -8.90 -12.06
CA CYS A 71 7.60 -9.61 -11.48
C CYS A 71 8.02 -10.78 -12.39
N LYS A 72 7.06 -11.59 -12.85
CA LYS A 72 7.31 -12.69 -13.79
C LYS A 72 7.83 -12.20 -15.14
N ALA A 73 7.19 -11.19 -15.72
CA ALA A 73 7.56 -10.65 -17.03
C ALA A 73 8.96 -10.01 -17.03
N LEU A 74 9.37 -9.45 -15.89
CA LEU A 74 10.70 -8.88 -15.67
C LEU A 74 11.74 -9.92 -15.22
N GLU A 75 11.32 -11.17 -14.98
CA GLU A 75 12.13 -12.22 -14.33
C GLU A 75 12.72 -11.76 -12.99
N PHE A 76 12.05 -10.81 -12.33
CA PHE A 76 12.44 -10.28 -11.05
C PHE A 76 11.71 -11.05 -9.95
N LYS A 77 12.44 -11.91 -9.24
CA LYS A 77 11.93 -12.67 -8.11
C LYS A 77 12.21 -11.93 -6.80
N PRO A 78 11.23 -11.22 -6.21
CA PRO A 78 11.44 -10.51 -4.95
C PRO A 78 11.55 -11.49 -3.78
N ASP A 79 12.53 -11.26 -2.91
CA ASP A 79 12.56 -11.90 -1.58
C ASP A 79 11.45 -11.35 -0.68
N VAL A 80 11.17 -10.04 -0.79
CA VAL A 80 10.13 -9.35 -0.04
C VAL A 80 9.34 -8.42 -0.96
N ILE A 81 8.01 -8.47 -0.85
CA ILE A 81 7.11 -7.46 -1.41
C ILE A 81 6.63 -6.57 -0.26
N HIS A 82 7.07 -5.32 -0.27
CA HIS A 82 6.65 -4.32 0.70
C HIS A 82 5.46 -3.52 0.15
N CYS A 83 4.29 -3.81 0.70
CA CYS A 83 3.01 -3.20 0.39
C CYS A 83 2.81 -1.93 1.21
N ASN A 84 2.29 -0.88 0.58
CA ASN A 84 1.93 0.37 1.23
C ASN A 84 0.42 0.59 1.11
N ASP A 85 -0.25 0.65 2.25
CA ASP A 85 -1.69 0.89 2.42
C ASP A 85 -2.61 -0.02 1.58
N TRP A 86 -3.89 0.36 1.53
CA TRP A 86 -4.97 -0.44 0.94
C TRP A 86 -4.81 -0.67 -0.56
N GLN A 87 -4.15 0.23 -1.28
CA GLN A 87 -3.92 0.16 -2.73
C GLN A 87 -3.13 -1.09 -3.12
N THR A 88 -2.30 -1.59 -2.21
CA THR A 88 -1.50 -2.81 -2.38
C THR A 88 -1.92 -3.92 -1.41
N GLY A 89 -2.96 -3.70 -0.60
CA GLY A 89 -3.39 -4.61 0.45
C GLY A 89 -3.83 -6.00 -0.02
N LEU A 90 -4.17 -6.16 -1.31
CA LEU A 90 -4.48 -7.48 -1.87
C LEU A 90 -3.25 -8.35 -2.15
N LEU A 91 -2.06 -7.78 -2.30
CA LEU A 91 -0.84 -8.53 -2.65
C LEU A 91 -0.51 -9.65 -1.66
N PRO A 92 -0.48 -9.42 -0.33
CA PRO A 92 -0.21 -10.49 0.63
C PRO A 92 -1.24 -11.61 0.54
N MET A 93 -2.52 -11.24 0.40
CA MET A 93 -3.59 -12.23 0.25
C MET A 93 -3.42 -13.05 -1.02
N TYR A 94 -3.08 -12.44 -2.14
CA TYR A 94 -2.82 -13.16 -3.39
C TYR A 94 -1.64 -14.12 -3.30
N LEU A 95 -0.54 -13.73 -2.66
CA LEU A 95 0.60 -14.61 -2.41
C LEU A 95 0.19 -15.86 -1.60
N LYS A 96 -0.66 -15.69 -0.58
CA LYS A 96 -1.09 -16.81 0.29
C LYS A 96 -2.27 -17.61 -0.27
N THR A 97 -2.93 -17.14 -1.34
CA THR A 97 -4.10 -17.79 -1.94
C THR A 97 -3.83 -18.16 -3.40
N LEU A 98 -4.10 -17.27 -4.34
CA LEU A 98 -4.06 -17.51 -5.78
C LEU A 98 -2.67 -17.90 -6.30
N TYR A 99 -1.61 -17.39 -5.68
CA TYR A 99 -0.21 -17.65 -6.07
C TYR A 99 0.52 -18.58 -5.09
N ARG A 100 -0.19 -19.19 -4.12
CA ARG A 100 0.44 -20.04 -3.09
C ARG A 100 1.25 -21.20 -3.66
N SER A 101 0.77 -21.79 -4.75
CA SER A 101 1.40 -22.93 -5.43
C SER A 101 2.35 -22.50 -6.55
N ASP A 102 2.52 -21.19 -6.76
CA ASP A 102 3.41 -20.68 -7.79
C ASP A 102 4.87 -20.70 -7.30
N ARG A 103 5.70 -21.54 -7.93
CA ARG A 103 7.12 -21.70 -7.58
C ARG A 103 7.93 -20.40 -7.74
N PHE A 104 7.45 -19.46 -8.56
CA PHE A 104 8.10 -18.17 -8.70
C PHE A 104 8.12 -17.42 -7.36
N PHE A 105 7.03 -17.49 -6.58
CA PHE A 105 6.85 -16.76 -5.33
C PHE A 105 7.01 -17.61 -4.06
N SER A 106 7.46 -18.87 -4.15
CA SER A 106 7.48 -19.80 -3.01
C SER A 106 8.34 -19.35 -1.81
N GLY A 107 9.28 -18.44 -2.02
CA GLY A 107 10.12 -17.84 -0.98
C GLY A 107 9.85 -16.36 -0.74
N THR A 108 8.86 -15.77 -1.41
CA THR A 108 8.57 -14.34 -1.31
C THR A 108 7.76 -14.06 -0.05
N ALA A 109 8.34 -13.26 0.85
CA ALA A 109 7.65 -12.72 2.02
C ALA A 109 6.91 -11.42 1.66
N SER A 110 6.00 -11.00 2.53
CA SER A 110 5.21 -9.78 2.37
C SER A 110 5.19 -8.95 3.65
N VAL A 111 5.42 -7.66 3.50
CA VAL A 111 5.31 -6.66 4.56
C VAL A 111 4.24 -5.67 4.15
N ILE A 112 3.40 -5.19 5.08
CA ILE A 112 2.48 -4.08 4.79
C ILE A 112 2.68 -2.92 5.75
N THR A 113 2.80 -1.71 5.22
CA THR A 113 2.84 -0.46 6.01
C THR A 113 1.48 0.23 6.01
N ILE A 114 1.04 0.61 7.21
CA ILE A 114 -0.11 1.48 7.44
C ILE A 114 0.40 2.91 7.62
N HIS A 115 0.04 3.84 6.73
CA HIS A 115 0.29 5.27 6.93
C HIS A 115 -0.87 5.95 7.63
N ASN A 116 -2.10 5.54 7.32
CA ASN A 116 -3.31 6.04 7.97
C ASN A 116 -4.42 4.99 7.95
N LEU A 117 -4.80 4.51 9.11
CA LEU A 117 -5.75 3.41 9.28
C LEU A 117 -7.20 3.81 8.98
N GLY A 118 -7.47 5.11 8.86
CA GLY A 118 -8.75 5.63 8.38
C GLY A 118 -9.01 5.35 6.90
N TYR A 119 -7.97 5.16 6.09
CA TYR A 119 -8.09 4.86 4.66
C TYR A 119 -7.89 3.36 4.39
N GLN A 120 -9.00 2.61 4.35
CA GLN A 120 -8.95 1.14 4.34
C GLN A 120 -9.23 0.50 2.96
N GLY A 121 -9.70 1.28 1.98
CA GLY A 121 -10.17 0.73 0.70
C GLY A 121 -11.40 -0.16 0.90
N LEU A 122 -12.52 0.46 1.31
CA LEU A 122 -13.80 -0.23 1.53
C LEU A 122 -14.64 -0.26 0.26
N PHE A 123 -15.03 -1.46 -0.17
CA PHE A 123 -15.79 -1.67 -1.40
C PHE A 123 -17.06 -2.48 -1.15
N PRO A 124 -18.11 -2.32 -1.97
CA PRO A 124 -19.32 -3.13 -1.84
C PRO A 124 -19.03 -4.63 -2.07
N PRO A 125 -19.83 -5.54 -1.51
CA PRO A 125 -19.66 -6.98 -1.70
C PRO A 125 -19.75 -7.41 -3.16
N SER A 126 -20.45 -6.64 -4.00
CA SER A 126 -20.51 -6.84 -5.46
C SER A 126 -19.16 -6.72 -6.16
N ALA A 127 -18.13 -6.15 -5.51
CA ALA A 127 -16.77 -6.12 -6.05
C ALA A 127 -15.99 -7.43 -5.81
N MET A 128 -16.53 -8.38 -5.03
CA MET A 128 -15.83 -9.64 -4.70
C MET A 128 -15.44 -10.43 -5.96
N PRO A 129 -16.32 -10.60 -6.97
CA PRO A 129 -15.95 -11.30 -8.20
C PRO A 129 -14.77 -10.66 -8.93
N LEU A 130 -14.58 -9.34 -8.82
CA LEU A 130 -13.46 -8.65 -9.47
C LEU A 130 -12.11 -9.21 -8.99
N THR A 131 -12.02 -9.56 -7.71
CA THR A 131 -10.77 -9.99 -7.06
C THR A 131 -10.24 -11.33 -7.55
N GLY A 132 -11.09 -12.17 -8.15
CA GLY A 132 -10.76 -13.55 -8.52
C GLY A 132 -10.56 -14.49 -7.32
N LEU A 133 -10.85 -14.04 -6.10
CA LEU A 133 -10.76 -14.86 -4.90
C LEU A 133 -11.98 -15.78 -4.78
N ASP A 134 -11.76 -16.96 -4.21
CA ASP A 134 -12.85 -17.87 -3.84
C ASP A 134 -13.80 -17.17 -2.84
N PRO A 135 -15.15 -17.24 -3.04
CA PRO A 135 -16.13 -16.67 -2.12
C PRO A 135 -15.97 -17.09 -0.66
N VAL A 136 -15.32 -18.23 -0.38
CA VAL A 136 -14.99 -18.65 0.99
C VAL A 136 -14.22 -17.57 1.76
N TRP A 137 -13.47 -16.70 1.08
CA TRP A 137 -12.71 -15.63 1.72
C TRP A 137 -13.56 -14.41 2.11
N PHE A 138 -14.82 -14.34 1.69
CA PHE A 138 -15.73 -13.28 2.10
C PHE A 138 -16.32 -13.59 3.49
N ASN A 139 -15.46 -13.55 4.51
CA ASN A 139 -15.81 -13.78 5.91
C ASN A 139 -14.90 -12.94 6.86
N PRO A 140 -15.22 -12.85 8.17
CA PRO A 140 -14.47 -12.03 9.12
C PRO A 140 -12.98 -12.39 9.30
N GLU A 141 -12.59 -13.64 9.04
CA GLU A 141 -11.18 -14.08 9.03
C GLU A 141 -10.52 -13.92 7.64
N GLY A 142 -11.29 -13.49 6.64
CA GLY A 142 -10.83 -13.13 5.30
C GLY A 142 -11.01 -11.64 5.00
N ILE A 143 -11.46 -11.31 3.79
CA ILE A 143 -11.52 -9.93 3.28
C ILE A 143 -12.74 -9.13 3.75
N GLU A 144 -13.75 -9.78 4.31
CA GLU A 144 -15.01 -9.14 4.69
C GLU A 144 -14.86 -8.25 5.93
N PHE A 145 -15.55 -7.12 5.94
CA PHE A 145 -15.57 -6.17 7.04
C PHE A 145 -16.91 -5.44 7.09
N TYR A 146 -17.77 -5.82 8.04
CA TYR A 146 -19.10 -5.25 8.24
C TYR A 146 -19.97 -5.22 6.96
N GLY A 147 -20.00 -6.33 6.23
CA GLY A 147 -20.74 -6.51 4.99
C GLY A 147 -20.07 -5.92 3.75
N LYS A 148 -18.86 -5.34 3.90
CA LYS A 148 -18.06 -4.78 2.81
C LYS A 148 -16.79 -5.59 2.60
N ILE A 149 -16.10 -5.31 1.50
CA ILE A 149 -14.75 -5.79 1.21
C ILE A 149 -13.77 -4.74 1.72
N ASN A 150 -12.68 -5.16 2.37
CA ASN A 150 -11.68 -4.26 2.92
C ASN A 150 -10.27 -4.67 2.46
N PHE A 151 -9.69 -3.92 1.53
CA PHE A 151 -8.38 -4.28 0.95
C PHE A 151 -7.23 -4.14 1.95
N LEU A 152 -7.25 -3.13 2.82
CA LEU A 152 -6.23 -3.01 3.86
C LEU A 152 -6.30 -4.20 4.83
N LYS A 153 -7.51 -4.56 5.28
CA LYS A 153 -7.74 -5.72 6.16
C LYS A 153 -7.20 -7.01 5.58
N ALA A 154 -7.42 -7.27 4.29
CA ALA A 154 -6.82 -8.42 3.61
C ALA A 154 -5.29 -8.42 3.76
N GLY A 155 -4.66 -7.28 3.51
CA GLY A 155 -3.20 -7.14 3.67
C GLY A 155 -2.75 -7.43 5.09
N LEU A 156 -3.43 -6.87 6.09
CA LEU A 156 -3.11 -7.07 7.51
C LEU A 156 -3.29 -8.52 7.98
N ILE A 157 -4.25 -9.26 7.42
CA ILE A 157 -4.47 -10.67 7.75
C ILE A 157 -3.39 -11.56 7.15
N PHE A 158 -2.97 -11.31 5.91
CA PHE A 158 -2.13 -12.24 5.15
C PHE A 158 -0.65 -11.86 5.04
N ALA A 159 -0.27 -10.62 5.36
CA ALA A 159 1.13 -10.20 5.39
C ALA A 159 1.91 -10.99 6.43
N ASP A 160 3.20 -11.22 6.18
CA ASP A 160 4.10 -11.85 7.13
C ASP A 160 4.48 -10.87 8.25
N TYR A 161 4.58 -9.57 7.93
CA TYR A 161 4.84 -8.51 8.90
C TYR A 161 4.05 -7.24 8.60
N ILE A 162 3.77 -6.46 9.65
CA ILE A 162 3.02 -5.21 9.59
C ILE A 162 3.89 -4.10 10.17
N THR A 163 3.98 -2.97 9.48
CA THR A 163 4.68 -1.80 9.97
C THR A 163 3.78 -0.57 9.94
N THR A 164 4.18 0.46 10.68
CA THR A 164 3.52 1.76 10.65
C THR A 164 4.51 2.88 10.96
N VAL A 165 4.11 4.13 10.74
CA VAL A 165 5.03 5.29 10.66
C VAL A 165 5.63 5.77 11.98
N SER A 166 5.23 5.19 13.12
CA SER A 166 5.88 5.45 14.40
C SER A 166 5.54 4.39 15.46
N ASN A 167 6.39 4.29 16.47
CA ASN A 167 6.13 3.44 17.65
C ASN A 167 4.91 3.90 18.46
N ASN A 168 4.62 5.20 18.45
CA ASN A 168 3.43 5.70 19.14
C ASN A 168 2.16 5.32 18.40
N TYR A 169 2.16 5.53 17.09
CA TYR A 169 1.04 5.18 16.24
C TYR A 169 0.78 3.66 16.25
N ALA A 170 1.83 2.83 16.31
CA ALA A 170 1.71 1.39 16.50
C ALA A 170 0.94 0.98 17.77
N ARG A 171 1.04 1.77 18.85
CA ARG A 171 0.26 1.54 20.08
C ARG A 171 -1.15 2.10 19.97
N GLU A 172 -1.31 3.27 19.37
CA GLU A 172 -2.61 3.93 19.20
C GLU A 172 -3.57 3.06 18.41
N ILE A 173 -3.14 2.50 17.27
CA ILE A 173 -4.01 1.68 16.41
C ILE A 173 -4.46 0.35 17.04
N LEU A 174 -3.90 -0.03 18.19
CA LEU A 174 -4.36 -1.18 18.97
C LEU A 174 -5.55 -0.85 19.88
N THR A 175 -5.90 0.43 20.03
CA THR A 175 -7.06 0.86 20.83
C THR A 175 -8.32 0.91 19.97
N ARG A 176 -9.48 0.78 20.61
CA ARG A 176 -10.78 0.89 19.93
C ARG A 176 -11.00 2.26 19.29
N GLU A 177 -10.47 3.32 19.90
CA GLU A 177 -10.64 4.70 19.46
C GLU A 177 -9.89 4.99 18.14
N HIS A 178 -8.66 4.49 18.00
CA HIS A 178 -7.81 4.78 16.84
C HIS A 178 -7.64 3.60 15.88
N GLY A 179 -8.18 2.42 16.21
CA GLY A 179 -8.04 1.25 15.36
C GLY A 179 -9.07 1.13 14.24
N PHE A 180 -10.04 2.05 14.14
CA PHE A 180 -11.05 2.10 13.06
C PHE A 180 -11.73 0.74 12.80
N GLY A 181 -12.05 0.00 13.86
CA GLY A 181 -12.66 -1.34 13.80
C GLY A 181 -11.71 -2.49 13.43
N LEU A 182 -10.44 -2.20 13.14
CA LEU A 182 -9.37 -3.16 12.91
C LEU A 182 -8.52 -3.40 14.16
N ASP A 183 -8.80 -2.74 15.27
CA ASP A 183 -8.08 -2.88 16.54
C ASP A 183 -8.03 -4.33 17.04
N GLY A 184 -9.14 -5.06 16.90
CA GLY A 184 -9.20 -6.48 17.26
C GLY A 184 -8.26 -7.35 16.42
N LEU A 185 -8.19 -7.09 15.11
CA LEU A 185 -7.28 -7.76 14.19
C LEU A 185 -5.82 -7.40 14.53
N LEU A 186 -5.53 -6.12 14.72
CA LEU A 186 -4.17 -5.65 15.00
C LEU A 186 -3.65 -6.17 16.34
N ARG A 187 -4.51 -6.28 17.37
CA ARG A 187 -4.14 -6.95 18.63
C ARG A 187 -3.81 -8.43 18.44
N LYS A 188 -4.59 -9.17 17.64
CA LYS A 188 -4.26 -10.57 17.28
C LYS A 188 -2.91 -10.67 16.56
N ARG A 189 -2.53 -9.62 15.83
CA ARG A 189 -1.30 -9.53 15.03
C ARG A 189 -0.18 -8.73 15.71
N ALA A 190 -0.29 -8.38 16.99
CA ALA A 190 0.61 -7.46 17.67
C ALA A 190 2.08 -7.92 17.68
N SER A 191 2.34 -9.23 17.71
CA SER A 191 3.70 -9.78 17.63
C SER A 191 4.36 -9.58 16.27
N ALA A 192 3.58 -9.32 15.22
CA ALA A 192 4.02 -9.05 13.86
C ALA A 192 3.88 -7.57 13.49
N LEU A 193 3.59 -6.68 14.45
CA LEU A 193 3.41 -5.24 14.24
C LEU A 193 4.59 -4.46 14.85
N ALA A 194 5.19 -3.56 14.06
CA ALA A 194 6.19 -2.61 14.55
C ALA A 194 5.98 -1.18 14.05
N GLY A 195 6.38 -0.21 14.86
CA GLY A 195 6.53 1.18 14.43
C GLY A 195 7.91 1.42 13.85
N ILE A 196 7.99 1.79 12.58
CA ILE A 196 9.23 2.27 11.96
C ILE A 196 9.10 3.79 11.86
N VAL A 197 9.94 4.50 12.61
CA VAL A 197 9.96 5.96 12.58
C VAL A 197 10.41 6.40 11.18
N ASN A 198 9.63 7.25 10.53
CA ASN A 198 10.03 7.85 9.25
C ASN A 198 11.41 8.49 9.41
N GLY A 199 12.39 8.00 8.64
CA GLY A 199 13.69 8.62 8.54
C GLY A 199 13.52 9.95 7.83
N ILE A 200 13.52 11.04 8.58
CA ILE A 200 13.75 12.36 7.99
C ILE A 200 15.21 12.33 7.56
N ASP A 201 15.48 12.47 6.26
CA ASP A 201 16.85 12.65 5.79
C ASP A 201 17.32 14.02 6.28
N TYR A 202 18.08 14.03 7.39
CA TYR A 202 18.66 15.23 7.97
C TYR A 202 19.73 15.87 7.08
N SER A 203 20.08 15.29 5.92
CA SER A 203 20.91 15.98 4.93
C SER A 203 20.11 16.93 4.02
N GLU A 204 18.81 16.67 3.82
CA GLU A 204 17.89 17.55 3.07
C GLU A 204 17.01 18.40 3.98
N TRP A 205 16.54 17.85 5.11
CA TRP A 205 15.59 18.49 6.02
C TRP A 205 16.24 18.83 7.36
N ASN A 206 17.36 19.55 7.29
CA ASN A 206 18.03 20.09 8.47
C ASN A 206 17.50 21.48 8.80
N PRO A 207 16.66 21.68 9.83
CA PRO A 207 16.19 23.02 10.20
C PRO A 207 17.34 23.97 10.58
N ASP A 208 18.55 23.48 10.84
CA ASP A 208 19.73 24.33 11.06
C ASP A 208 20.25 24.97 9.75
N SER A 209 19.99 24.35 8.59
CA SER A 209 20.47 24.82 7.27
C SER A 209 19.39 24.91 6.18
N ASP A 210 18.14 24.58 6.50
CA ASP A 210 16.99 24.63 5.61
C ASP A 210 16.68 26.09 5.25
N ARG A 211 16.78 26.43 3.96
CA ARG A 211 16.53 27.78 3.44
C ARG A 211 15.04 28.06 3.22
N LEU A 212 14.18 27.05 3.35
CA LEU A 212 12.73 27.14 3.13
C LEU A 212 11.97 27.54 4.40
N ILE A 213 12.59 27.47 5.58
CA ILE A 213 12.01 27.96 6.82
C ILE A 213 12.46 29.40 7.11
N GLN A 214 11.55 30.23 7.63
CA GLN A 214 11.82 31.65 7.88
C GLN A 214 13.00 31.89 8.83
N LYS A 215 13.27 30.96 9.74
CA LYS A 215 14.41 31.04 10.65
C LYS A 215 14.89 29.64 11.04
N ASN A 216 16.15 29.40 10.80
CA ASN A 216 16.82 28.17 11.18
C ASN A 216 16.83 27.99 12.69
N TYR A 217 16.72 26.74 13.14
CA TYR A 217 16.77 26.39 14.56
C TYR A 217 17.46 25.05 14.76
N CYS A 218 18.17 24.93 15.87
CA CYS A 218 18.89 23.73 16.26
C CYS A 218 18.53 23.33 17.71
N ILE A 219 18.98 22.15 18.14
CA ILE A 219 18.74 21.64 19.50
C ILE A 219 19.23 22.62 20.59
N GLU A 220 20.28 23.37 20.28
CA GLU A 220 20.89 24.35 21.19
C GLU A 220 20.19 25.73 21.13
N ASN A 221 19.35 25.98 20.12
CA ASN A 221 18.64 27.23 19.93
C ASN A 221 17.18 27.01 19.48
N ILE A 222 16.35 26.61 20.45
CA ILE A 222 14.93 26.29 20.25
C ILE A 222 14.06 27.54 19.99
N GLU A 223 14.56 28.76 20.24
CA GLU A 223 13.78 30.00 20.04
C GLU A 223 13.34 30.20 18.58
N GLY A 224 14.13 29.75 17.60
CA GLY A 224 13.74 29.80 16.18
C GLY A 224 12.48 28.98 15.86
N LYS A 225 12.19 27.94 16.66
CA LYS A 225 11.02 27.08 16.50
C LYS A 225 9.70 27.77 16.89
N LYS A 226 9.73 28.74 17.80
CA LYS A 226 8.53 29.50 18.22
C LYS A 226 8.05 30.48 17.15
N ASN A 227 8.94 30.99 16.31
CA ASN A 227 8.61 31.95 15.26
C ASN A 227 8.25 31.29 13.91
N ALA A 228 8.54 30.00 13.73
CA ALA A 228 8.20 29.26 12.52
C ALA A 228 6.69 28.96 12.36
N ASN A 229 5.89 29.14 13.42
CA ASN A 229 4.44 28.88 13.44
C ASN A 229 3.56 30.15 13.43
N CYS A 230 4.03 31.24 12.82
CA CYS A 230 3.15 32.37 12.51
C CYS A 230 3.42 32.92 11.13
N SER A 231 2.72 32.40 10.12
CA SER A 231 2.31 33.15 8.94
C SER A 231 0.99 32.54 8.45
N SER A 232 -0.01 33.42 8.36
CA SER A 232 -1.41 33.26 7.99
C SER A 232 -1.69 32.39 6.76
#